data_AF-A0A7X7G120-F1
#
_entry.id   AF-A0A7X7G120-F1
#
_cell.length_a   1.000
_cell.length_b   1.000
_cell.length_c   1.000
_cell.angle_alpha   90.00
_cell.angle_beta   90.00
_cell.angle_gamma   90.00
#
_symmetry.space_group_name_H-M   'P 1'
#
loop_
_entity.id
_entity.type
_entity.pdbx_description
1 polymer ?
#
loop_
_entity_poly.entity_id
_entity_poly.type
_entity_poly.pdbx_seq_one_letter_code
_entity_poly.pdbx_strand_id
1 'polypeptide(L)'
;MKDWTQKDFDVISYIVGENDADPAYVIPILRGIQKIYRYLPEPAMVEVARLLEVSLAKVFGVALQCAEFELNPPGTAPQERVLRAGMREAVV
;
A
#
# COMPACT_ATOMS: atom_id res chain seq x y z
N MET A 1 -0.59 15.19 -8.34
CA MET A 1 -0.54 13.75 -8.00
C MET A 1 0.74 13.21 -8.65
N LYS A 2 1.60 12.49 -7.94
CA LYS A 2 2.89 12.02 -8.48
C LYS A 2 2.65 11.03 -9.63
N ASP A 3 3.36 11.19 -10.75
CA ASP A 3 3.40 10.18 -11.83
C ASP A 3 4.25 8.98 -11.40
N TRP A 4 3.67 7.78 -11.50
CA TRP A 4 4.34 6.51 -11.18
C TRP A 4 5.16 6.04 -12.38
N THR A 5 6.45 5.80 -12.16
CA THR A 5 7.37 5.41 -13.23
C THR A 5 7.80 3.95 -13.07
N GLN A 6 8.35 3.36 -14.13
CA GLN A 6 8.93 2.01 -14.06
C GLN A 6 9.99 1.86 -12.95
N LYS A 7 10.75 2.93 -12.68
CA LYS A 7 11.75 2.93 -11.60
C LYS A 7 11.12 2.79 -10.22
N ASP A 8 9.93 3.36 -10.01
CA ASP A 8 9.22 3.21 -8.74
C ASP A 8 8.77 1.76 -8.54
N PHE A 9 8.28 1.10 -9.59
CA PHE A 9 7.90 -0.31 -9.54
C PHE A 9 9.11 -1.24 -9.36
N ASP A 10 10.26 -0.90 -9.94
CA ASP A 10 11.52 -1.64 -9.72
C ASP A 10 11.96 -1.58 -8.26
N VAL A 11 11.87 -0.40 -7.63
CA VAL A 11 12.14 -0.22 -6.20
C VAL A 11 11.17 -1.05 -5.35
N ILE A 12 9.88 -1.08 -5.68
CA ILE A 12 8.88 -1.90 -4.98
C ILE A 12 9.23 -3.39 -5.11
N SER A 13 9.54 -3.84 -6.33
CA SER A 13 9.95 -5.23 -6.59
C SER A 13 11.19 -5.62 -5.81
N TYR A 14 12.16 -4.71 -5.69
CA TYR A 14 13.37 -4.93 -4.88
C TYR A 14 13.02 -5.13 -3.40
N ILE A 15 12.18 -4.28 -2.82
CA ILE A 15 11.76 -4.38 -1.40
C ILE A 15 11.03 -5.69 -1.14
N VAL A 16 10.14 -6.10 -2.06
CA VAL A 16 9.43 -7.38 -1.96
C VAL A 16 10.42 -8.55 -2.03
N GLY A 17 11.41 -8.49 -2.94
CA GLY A 17 12.46 -9.49 -3.06
C GLY A 17 13.35 -9.63 -1.83
N GLU A 18 13.67 -8.53 -1.13
CA GLU A 18 14.42 -8.57 0.14
C GLU A 18 13.66 -9.25 1.28
N ASN A 19 12.35 -9.48 1.11
CA ASN A 19 11.48 -10.17 2.07
C ASN A 19 11.00 -11.52 1.50
N ASP A 20 11.81 -12.15 0.63
CA ASP A 20 11.57 -13.46 0.02
C ASP A 20 10.24 -13.57 -0.76
N ALA A 21 9.63 -12.44 -1.12
CA ALA A 21 8.27 -12.37 -1.67
C ALA A 21 7.24 -13.14 -0.83
N ASP A 22 7.44 -13.24 0.48
CA ASP A 22 6.56 -14.01 1.36
C ASP A 22 5.40 -13.12 1.89
N PRO A 23 4.14 -13.54 1.72
CA PRO A 23 2.98 -12.79 2.20
C PRO A 23 2.89 -12.63 3.73
N ALA A 24 3.68 -13.36 4.52
CA ALA A 24 3.86 -13.11 5.95
C ALA A 24 4.59 -11.77 6.22
N TYR A 25 5.33 -11.27 5.23
CA TYR A 25 6.15 -10.05 5.32
C TYR A 25 5.47 -8.82 4.71
N VAL A 26 4.14 -8.85 4.49
CA VAL A 26 3.39 -7.67 3.99
C VAL A 26 3.66 -6.44 4.86
N ILE A 27 3.63 -6.57 6.20
CA ILE A 27 3.88 -5.43 7.11
C ILE A 27 5.27 -4.81 6.88
N PRO A 28 6.39 -5.56 6.96
CA PRO A 28 7.71 -4.98 6.72
C PRO A 28 7.91 -4.45 5.29
N ILE A 29 7.32 -5.10 4.28
CA ILE A 29 7.34 -4.60 2.88
C ILE A 29 6.68 -3.22 2.78
N LEU A 30 5.46 -3.07 3.30
CA LEU A 30 4.73 -1.80 3.27
C LEU A 30 5.47 -0.71 4.06
N ARG A 31 6.10 -1.05 5.19
CA ARG A 31 6.96 -0.11 5.93
C ARG A 31 8.19 0.31 5.12
N GLY A 32 8.80 -0.59 4.36
CA GLY A 32 9.92 -0.28 3.45
C GLY A 32 9.52 0.77 2.41
N ILE A 33 8.37 0.55 1.77
CA ILE A 33 7.80 1.48 0.78
C ILE A 33 7.50 2.84 1.42
N GLN A 34 6.85 2.87 2.58
CA GLN A 34 6.52 4.11 3.27
C GLN A 34 7.78 4.89 3.70
N LYS A 35 8.86 4.23 4.11
CA LYS A 35 10.12 4.92 4.46
C LYS A 35 10.70 5.69 3.27
N ILE A 36 10.58 5.13 2.07
CA ILE A 36 11.10 5.72 0.83
C ILE A 36 10.19 6.84 0.35
N TYR A 37 8.88 6.58 0.25
CA TYR A 37 7.94 7.51 -0.36
C TYR A 37 7.30 8.47 0.64
N ARG A 38 7.48 8.26 1.95
CA ARG A 38 6.85 8.99 3.08
C ARG A 38 5.34 8.82 3.21
N TYR A 39 4.72 8.06 2.32
CA TYR A 39 3.31 7.67 2.35
C TYR A 39 3.18 6.29 1.70
N LEU A 40 2.00 5.68 1.80
CA LEU A 40 1.70 4.40 1.17
C LEU A 40 0.73 4.57 0.00
N PRO A 41 1.24 4.72 -1.24
CA PRO A 41 0.43 4.95 -2.43
C PRO A 41 -0.35 3.71 -2.86
N GLU A 42 -1.56 3.91 -3.39
CA GLU A 42 -2.37 2.83 -3.96
C GLU A 42 -1.66 2.03 -5.06
N PRO A 43 -0.99 2.65 -6.06
CA PRO A 43 -0.24 1.90 -7.07
C PRO A 43 0.83 0.98 -6.49
N ALA A 44 1.46 1.38 -5.37
CA ALA A 44 2.44 0.53 -4.69
C ALA A 44 1.77 -0.65 -3.98
N MET A 45 0.62 -0.43 -3.31
CA MET A 45 -0.14 -1.51 -2.68
C MET A 45 -0.69 -2.51 -3.71
N VAL A 46 -1.12 -2.03 -4.88
CA VAL A 46 -1.55 -2.89 -6.00
C VAL A 46 -0.40 -3.76 -6.48
N GLU A 47 0.78 -3.18 -6.67
CA GLU A 47 1.94 -3.95 -7.13
C GLU A 47 2.41 -4.96 -6.08
N VAL A 48 2.40 -4.61 -4.78
CA VAL A 48 2.69 -5.55 -3.69
C VAL A 48 1.70 -6.72 -3.68
N ALA A 49 0.41 -6.46 -3.86
CA ALA A 49 -0.60 -7.51 -3.92
C ALA A 49 -0.33 -8.47 -5.09
N ARG A 50 0.05 -7.92 -6.26
CA ARG A 50 0.40 -8.68 -7.46
C ARG A 50 1.64 -9.55 -7.24
N LEU A 51 2.70 -8.98 -6.66
CA LEU A 51 3.98 -9.67 -6.46
C LEU A 51 3.91 -10.77 -5.39
N LEU A 52 3.08 -10.58 -4.36
CA LEU A 52 2.88 -11.56 -3.28
C LEU A 52 1.75 -12.56 -3.56
N GLU A 53 1.08 -12.45 -4.72
CA GLU A 53 -0.08 -13.27 -5.10
C GLU A 53 -1.20 -13.29 -4.04
N VAL A 54 -1.45 -12.14 -3.41
CA VAL A 54 -2.52 -11.97 -2.40
C VAL A 54 -3.59 -10.99 -2.89
N SER A 55 -4.76 -11.02 -2.25
CA SER A 55 -5.81 -10.05 -2.56
C SER A 55 -5.41 -8.63 -2.15
N LEU A 56 -5.81 -7.65 -2.96
CA LEU A 56 -5.61 -6.24 -2.66
C LEU A 56 -6.25 -5.86 -1.31
N ALA A 57 -7.42 -6.42 -1.01
CA ALA A 57 -8.11 -6.23 0.27
C ALA A 57 -7.25 -6.66 1.48
N LYS A 58 -6.45 -7.73 1.35
CA LYS A 58 -5.54 -8.17 2.41
C LYS A 58 -4.43 -7.13 2.65
N VAL A 59 -3.84 -6.59 1.58
CA VAL A 59 -2.80 -5.56 1.67
C VAL A 59 -3.35 -4.27 2.27
N PHE A 60 -4.51 -3.80 1.78
CA PHE A 60 -5.18 -2.61 2.32
C PHE A 60 -5.61 -2.80 3.77
N GLY A 61 -6.14 -3.97 4.13
CA GLY A 61 -6.52 -4.27 5.51
C GLY A 61 -5.33 -4.21 6.47
N VAL A 62 -4.14 -4.64 6.03
CA VAL A 62 -2.90 -4.50 6.81
C VAL A 62 -2.47 -3.04 6.90
N ALA A 63 -2.48 -2.30 5.79
CA ALA A 63 -2.11 -0.89 5.74
C ALA A 63 -2.98 -0.03 6.68
N LEU A 64 -4.28 -0.30 6.72
CA LEU A 64 -5.22 0.49 7.52
C LEU A 64 -5.07 0.27 9.03
N GLN A 65 -4.59 -0.91 9.45
CA GLN A 65 -4.38 -1.24 10.86
C GLN A 65 -3.10 -0.64 11.44
N CYS A 66 -2.14 -0.29 10.60
CA CYS A 66 -0.92 0.36 11.04
C CYS A 66 -1.16 1.88 11.06
N ALA A 67 -1.49 2.39 12.26
CA ALA A 67 -1.80 3.80 12.54
C ALA A 67 -0.70 4.81 12.13
N GLU A 68 0.48 4.31 11.77
CA GLU A 68 1.60 5.11 11.26
C GLU A 68 1.56 5.32 9.73
N PHE A 69 0.70 4.61 8.97
CA PHE A 69 0.61 4.77 7.51
C PHE A 69 -0.26 5.96 7.12
N GLU A 70 0.38 7.04 6.68
CA GLU A 70 -0.28 8.05 5.86
C GLU A 70 -0.47 7.49 4.44
N LEU A 71 -1.72 7.21 4.07
CA LEU A 71 -2.09 6.69 2.74
C LEU A 71 -2.17 7.79 1.67
N ASN A 72 -1.93 9.04 2.05
CA ASN A 72 -1.96 10.20 1.16
C ASN A 72 -0.63 10.96 1.26
N PRO A 73 -0.20 11.64 0.18
CA PRO A 73 0.95 12.53 0.27
C PRO A 73 0.67 13.67 1.27
N PRO A 74 1.72 14.19 1.93
CA PRO A 74 1.58 15.22 2.96
C PRO A 74 0.84 16.43 2.41
N GLY A 75 -0.18 16.89 3.16
CA GLY A 75 -1.02 18.04 2.79
C GLY A 75 -2.39 17.72 2.16
N THR A 76 -2.78 16.44 2.07
CA THR A 76 -4.09 16.02 1.57
C THR A 76 -5.02 15.62 2.73
N ALA A 77 -6.32 15.91 2.65
CA ALA A 77 -7.29 15.71 3.74
C ALA A 77 -7.31 14.25 4.30
N PRO A 78 -7.52 14.06 5.61
CA PRO A 78 -7.48 12.73 6.26
C PRO A 78 -8.56 11.76 5.77
N GLN A 79 -8.17 10.50 5.61
CA GLN A 79 -8.92 9.45 4.89
C GLN A 79 -10.08 8.81 5.66
N GLU A 80 -10.26 9.12 6.96
CA GLU A 80 -11.35 8.55 7.77
C GLU A 80 -12.74 8.79 7.17
N ARG A 81 -12.90 9.85 6.35
CA ARG A 81 -14.15 10.18 5.67
C ARG A 81 -14.42 9.46 4.36
N VAL A 82 -13.40 8.93 3.67
CA VAL A 82 -13.55 8.41 2.29
C VAL A 82 -13.83 6.91 2.29
N LEU A 83 -13.18 6.14 3.16
CA LEU A 83 -13.33 4.68 3.21
C LEU A 83 -14.72 4.24 3.72
N ARG A 84 -15.31 5.00 4.65
CA ARG A 84 -16.69 4.76 5.12
C ARG A 84 -17.74 4.99 4.02
N ALA A 85 -17.43 5.81 3.01
CA ALA A 85 -18.33 6.05 1.89
C ALA A 85 -18.24 4.91 0.84
N GLY A 86 -17.04 4.39 0.56
CA GLY A 86 -16.85 3.33 -0.44
C GLY A 86 -17.23 1.91 0.03
N MET A 87 -17.09 1.60 1.33
CA MET A 87 -17.34 0.24 1.83
C MET A 87 -18.84 -0.08 2.04
N ARG A 88 -19.73 0.91 1.89
CA ARG A 88 -21.19 0.70 1.96
C ARG A 88 -21.80 0.12 0.68
N GLU A 89 -21.07 0.10 -0.44
CA GLU A 89 -21.59 -0.37 -1.73
C GLU A 89 -21.09 -1.78 -2.10
N ALA A 90 -20.18 -2.37 -1.31
CA ALA A 90 -19.62 -3.70 -1.57
C ALA A 90 -20.25 -4.83 -0.74
N VAL A 91 -21.36 -4.56 -0.05
CA VAL A 91 -22.19 -5.57 0.63
C VAL A 91 -23.63 -5.44 0.13
N VAL A 92 -23.85 -5.83 -1.12
CA VAL A 92 -25.14 -6.25 -1.69
C VAL A 92 -24.89 -7.52 -2.49
#